data_AF-A0A6B1HH37-F1
#
_entry.id   AF-A0A6B1HH37-F1
#
_cell.length_a   1.000
_cell.length_b   1.000
_cell.length_c   1.000
_cell.angle_alpha   90.00
_cell.angle_beta   90.00
_cell.angle_gamma   90.00
#
_symmetry.space_group_name_H-M   'P 1'
#
loop_
_entity.id
_entity.type
_entity.pdbx_description
1 polymer ?
#
loop_
_entity_poly.entity_id
_entity_poly.type
_entity_poly.pdbx_seq_one_letter_code
_entity_poly.pdbx_strand_id
1 'polypeptide(L)' 'MTRWNLSIPEETDRMVRTFLARNGGRKGDLSRFVDDAVRRRVLDLTVRQVKERNAQLDQTEILGLIDEEVSAARAGRP' A
#
# COMPACT_ATOMS: atom_id res chain seq x y z
N MET A 1 11.60 16.00 4.84
CA MET A 1 10.48 15.88 3.88
C MET A 1 11.06 15.98 2.48
N THR A 2 10.77 15.02 1.61
CA THR A 2 11.24 15.03 0.21
C THR A 2 10.18 15.70 -0.67
N ARG A 3 10.57 16.60 -1.58
CA ARG A 3 9.65 17.28 -2.50
C ARG A 3 9.70 16.61 -3.87
N TRP A 4 8.54 16.19 -4.37
CA TRP A 4 8.39 15.67 -5.72
C TRP A 4 7.69 16.71 -6.62
N ASN A 5 8.14 16.81 -7.86
CA ASN A 5 7.44 17.54 -8.93
C ASN A 5 6.91 16.50 -9.91
N LEU A 6 5.61 16.56 -10.21
CA LEU A 6 4.92 15.58 -11.05
C LEU A 6 4.14 16.33 -12.13
N SER A 7 4.12 15.77 -13.34
CA SER A 7 3.19 16.19 -14.40
C SER A 7 2.01 15.22 -14.40
N ILE A 8 0.80 15.73 -14.18
CA ILE A 8 -0.43 14.94 -14.14
C ILE A 8 -1.48 15.56 -15.07
N PRO A 9 -2.44 14.78 -15.59
CA PRO A 9 -3.57 15.34 -16.32
C PRO A 9 -4.33 16.36 -15.48
N GLU A 10 -4.78 17.45 -16.12
CA GLU A 10 -5.54 18.52 -15.44
C GLU A 10 -6.83 17.98 -14.80
N GLU A 11 -7.49 17.03 -15.47
CA GLU A 11 -8.70 16.37 -14.96
C GLU A 11 -8.42 15.70 -13.61
N THR A 12 -7.30 14.99 -13.47
CA THR A 12 -6.91 14.33 -12.22
C THR A 12 -6.68 15.34 -11.11
N ASP A 13 -5.97 16.45 -11.38
CA ASP A 13 -5.79 17.52 -10.39
C ASP A 13 -7.13 18.08 -9.93
N ARG A 14 -8.03 18.39 -10.87
CA ARG A 14 -9.37 18.91 -10.59
C ARG A 14 -10.20 17.95 -9.75
N MET A 15 -10.18 16.66 -10.09
CA MET A 15 -10.89 15.62 -9.33
C MET A 15 -10.38 15.54 -7.89
N VAL A 16 -9.07 15.45 -7.68
CA VAL A 16 -8.48 15.34 -6.33
C VAL A 16 -8.77 16.58 -5.50
N ARG A 17 -8.59 17.78 -6.06
CA ARG A 17 -8.88 19.03 -5.35
C ARG A 17 -10.36 19.17 -5.00
N THR A 18 -11.25 18.81 -5.91
CA THR A 18 -12.70 18.83 -5.66
C THR A 18 -13.07 17.86 -4.54
N PHE A 19 -12.49 16.65 -4.55
CA PHE A 19 -12.68 15.67 -3.49
C PHE A 19 -12.20 16.22 -2.14
N LEU A 20 -10.99 16.78 -2.07
CA LEU A 20 -10.46 17.36 -0.83
C LEU A 20 -11.31 18.53 -0.33
N ALA A 21 -11.72 19.44 -1.21
CA ALA A 21 -12.57 20.57 -0.85
C ALA A 21 -13.90 20.13 -0.22
N ARG A 22 -14.55 19.09 -0.79
CA ARG A 22 -15.81 18.53 -0.26
C ARG A 22 -15.64 17.85 1.10
N ASN A 23 -14.45 17.34 1.41
CA ASN A 23 -14.16 16.62 2.65
C ASN A 23 -13.44 17.50 3.71
N GLY A 24 -13.49 18.82 3.58
CA GLY A 24 -12.91 19.76 4.56
C GLY A 24 -11.39 19.90 4.49
N GLY A 25 -10.80 19.62 3.31
CA GLY A 25 -9.37 19.63 3.08
C GLY A 25 -8.71 20.97 3.38
N ARG A 26 -7.51 20.91 3.98
CA ARG A 26 -6.68 22.05 4.36
C ARG A 26 -5.36 22.05 3.58
N LYS A 27 -4.58 23.13 3.72
CA LYS A 27 -3.22 23.22 3.18
C LYS A 27 -2.39 22.02 3.67
N GLY A 28 -1.78 21.29 2.74
CA GLY A 28 -0.99 20.10 3.02
C GLY A 28 -1.74 18.78 2.81
N ASP A 29 -3.07 18.81 2.72
CA ASP A 29 -3.86 17.59 2.54
C ASP A 29 -3.68 16.96 1.16
N LEU A 30 -3.30 17.73 0.15
CA LEU A 30 -2.91 17.17 -1.15
C LEU A 30 -1.66 16.30 -1.04
N SER A 31 -0.63 16.76 -0.33
CA SER A 31 0.58 15.97 -0.10
C SER A 31 0.28 14.71 0.70
N ARG A 32 -0.56 14.81 1.74
CA ARG A 32 -0.98 13.65 2.54
C ARG A 32 -1.79 12.66 1.70
N PHE A 33 -2.76 13.14 0.93
CA PHE A 33 -3.57 12.32 0.04
C PHE A 33 -2.71 11.54 -0.95
N VAL A 34 -1.71 12.19 -1.57
CA VAL A 34 -0.79 11.54 -2.49
C VAL A 34 0.11 10.52 -1.76
N ASP A 35 0.63 10.84 -0.58
CA ASP A 35 1.44 9.90 0.21
C ASP A 35 0.63 8.63 0.54
N ASP A 36 -0.59 8.79 1.07
CA ASP A 36 -1.45 7.66 1.43
C ASP A 36 -1.82 6.81 0.20
N ALA A 37 -2.16 7.46 -0.92
CA ALA A 37 -2.49 6.77 -2.17
C ALA A 37 -1.30 5.98 -2.73
N VAL A 38 -0.11 6.57 -2.73
CA VAL A 38 1.12 5.91 -3.22
C VAL A 38 1.49 4.74 -2.33
N ARG A 39 1.46 4.90 -0.99
CA ARG A 39 1.73 3.81 -0.03
C ARG A 39 0.79 2.63 -0.25
N ARG A 40 -0.50 2.90 -0.39
CA ARG A 40 -1.50 1.85 -0.64
C ARG A 40 -1.24 1.15 -1.97
N ARG A 41 -0.92 1.90 -3.02
CA ARG A 41 -0.63 1.32 -4.33
C ARG A 41 0.62 0.44 -4.31
N VAL A 42 1.68 0.87 -3.62
CA VAL A 42 2.89 0.06 -3.44
C VAL A 42 2.58 -1.22 -2.67
N LEU A 43 1.82 -1.14 -1.58
CA LEU A 43 1.40 -2.31 -0.81
C LEU A 43 0.61 -3.31 -1.69
N ASP A 44 -0.38 -2.82 -2.43
CA ASP A 44 -1.22 -3.66 -3.29
C ASP A 44 -0.39 -4.38 -4.36
N LEU A 45 0.58 -3.68 -4.97
CA LEU A 45 1.50 -4.26 -5.95
C LEU A 45 2.41 -5.33 -5.32
N THR A 46 2.96 -5.06 -4.14
CA THR A 46 3.80 -6.01 -3.40
C THR A 46 3.02 -7.27 -3.03
N VAL A 47 1.80 -7.12 -2.49
CA VAL A 47 0.93 -8.26 -2.16
C VAL A 47 0.61 -9.08 -3.41
N ARG A 48 0.29 -8.41 -4.52
CA ARG A 48 0.01 -9.08 -5.78
C ARG A 48 1.23 -9.87 -6.26
N GLN A 49 2.42 -9.28 -6.24
CA GLN A 49 3.65 -9.94 -6.64
C GLN A 49 3.95 -11.17 -5.79
N VAL A 50 3.76 -11.09 -4.46
CA VAL A 50 3.94 -12.22 -3.55
C VAL A 50 2.94 -13.34 -3.85
N LYS A 51 1.67 -12.99 -4.08
CA LYS A 51 0.64 -13.97 -4.43
C LYS A 51 0.93 -14.65 -5.77
N GLU A 52 1.34 -13.89 -6.78
CA GLU A 52 1.73 -14.43 -8.09
C GLU A 52 2.95 -15.36 -7.97
N ARG A 53 3.95 -15.00 -7.17
CA ARG A 53 5.10 -15.88 -6.88
C ARG A 53 4.69 -17.18 -6.20
N ASN A 54 3.67 -17.15 -5.35
CA ASN A 54 3.22 -18.31 -4.59
C ASN A 54 2.06 -19.06 -5.27
N ALA A 55 1.67 -18.68 -6.48
CA ALA A 55 0.47 -19.21 -7.14
C ALA A 55 0.50 -20.71 -7.41
N GLN A 56 1.69 -21.29 -7.56
CA GLN A 56 1.92 -22.72 -7.77
C GLN A 56 2.07 -23.53 -6.47
N LEU A 57 2.08 -22.87 -5.30
CA LEU A 57 2.14 -23.53 -4.00
C LEU A 57 0.73 -23.83 -3.50
N ASP A 58 0.56 -24.96 -2.81
CA ASP A 58 -0.71 -25.29 -2.19
C ASP A 58 -1.01 -24.33 -1.02
N GLN A 59 -2.27 -23.90 -0.91
CA GLN A 59 -2.65 -22.93 0.11
C GLN A 59 -2.46 -23.49 1.53
N THR A 60 -2.67 -24.79 1.74
CA THR A 60 -2.47 -25.44 3.03
C THR A 60 -0.98 -25.51 3.37
N GLU A 61 -0.11 -25.72 2.39
CA GLU A 61 1.35 -25.67 2.58
C GLU A 61 1.82 -24.26 2.99
N ILE A 62 1.32 -23.22 2.32
CA ILE A 62 1.62 -21.83 2.69
C ILE A 62 1.15 -21.52 4.12
N LEU A 63 -0.06 -21.92 4.48
CA LEU A 63 -0.62 -21.65 5.82
C LEU A 63 0.12 -22.43 6.91
N GLY A 64 0.51 -23.68 6.63
CA GLY A 64 1.34 -24.48 7.54
C GLY A 64 2.68 -23.80 7.82
N LEU A 65 3.38 -23.36 6.77
CA LEU A 65 4.65 -22.64 6.91
C LEU A 65 4.49 -21.34 7.71
N ILE A 66 3.41 -20.58 7.48
CA ILE A 66 3.14 -19.35 8.24
C ILE A 66 2.93 -19.66 9.73
N ASP A 67 2.15 -20.68 10.06
CA ASP A 67 1.87 -21.03 11.46
C ASP A 67 3.11 -21.53 12.20
N GLU A 68 3.94 -22.34 11.52
CA GLU A 68 5.25 -22.80 12.01
C GLU A 68 6.17 -21.62 12.33
N GLU A 69 6.37 -20.71 11.37
CA GLU A 69 7.26 -19.56 11.54
C GLU A 69 6.76 -18.56 12.59
N VAL A 70 5.44 -18.31 12.65
CA VAL A 70 4.84 -17.45 13.69
C VAL A 70 5.00 -18.07 15.07
N SER A 71 4.82 -19.40 15.18
CA SER A 71 5.03 -20.13 16.43
C SER A 71 6.50 -20.10 16.87
N ALA A 72 7.44 -20.26 15.93
CA ALA A 72 8.87 -20.18 16.20
C ALA A 72 9.30 -18.77 16.67
N ALA A 73 8.82 -17.71 16.01
CA ALA A 73 9.10 -16.33 16.40
C ALA A 73 8.56 -16.00 17.80
N ARG A 74 7.36 -16.48 18.14
CA ARG A 74 6.76 -16.32 19.48
C ARG A 74 7.50 -17.12 20.56
N ALA A 75 8.10 -18.24 20.21
CA ALA A 75 8.93 -19.05 21.10
C ALA A 75 10.32 -18.46 21.35
N GLY A 76 10.66 -17.31 20.73
CA GLY A 76 11.92 -16.60 20.97
C GLY A 76 13.13 -17.23 20.29
N ARG A 77 12.94 -18.01 19.22
CA ARG A 77 14.05 -18.47 18.39
C ARG A 77 14.57 -17.29 17.54
N PRO A 78 15.88 -17.01 17.54
CA PRO A 78 16.45 -15.93 16.73
C PRO A 78 16.31 -16.21 15.23
#